data_AF-A0A497Q4N1-F1
#
_entry.id   AF-A0A497Q4N1-F1
#
_cell.length_a   1.000
_cell.length_b   1.000
_cell.length_c   1.000
_cell.angle_alpha   90.00
_cell.angle_beta   90.00
_cell.angle_gamma   90.00
#
_symmetry.space_group_name_H-M   'P 1'
#
loop_
_entity.id
_entity.type
_entity.pdbx_description
1 polymer ?
#
loop_
_entity_poly.entity_id
_entity_poly.type
_entity_poly.pdbx_seq_one_letter_code
_entity_poly.pdbx_strand_id
1 'polypeptide(L)'
;MVSILLVGVFSLSAQTVPAYGSVPSSSQQHTVSADAPKLNLTYRTRDNSVERTVHSGDTLSGDHVILTSSWTTSLVNRSRLEVVAPAIPATISVDDEETTLEMDTRSLGNNATCIINCTAWLTNGSIMSIVFTSVYIGNYFVPHVTVLSPNGGESWTGANNITWSASDVNSDDALTFDVLVSADSGSSFTVLASGITQHWLEWDSTGLDKLDTYVVKVRVTDGIYFTSDQSDAPFTAGDVLTSTTTTTSTTTTTTTTTPTTGIEPRVAAFIVILLVSSAVMALIVYHAARKWF
;
A
#
# COMPACT_ATOMS: atom_id res chain seq x y z
N MET A 1 29.05 -104.28 -39.34
CA MET A 1 30.19 -104.90 -38.62
C MET A 1 30.70 -103.92 -37.58
N VAL A 2 30.78 -104.38 -36.33
CA VAL A 2 31.82 -104.08 -35.31
C VAL A 2 32.24 -102.60 -35.20
N SER A 3 31.75 -101.90 -34.18
CA SER A 3 32.48 -101.53 -32.95
C SER A 3 33.74 -100.69 -33.18
N ILE A 4 33.87 -99.58 -32.45
CA ILE A 4 34.82 -99.44 -31.34
C ILE A 4 34.84 -97.97 -30.87
N LEU A 5 34.63 -97.85 -29.57
CA LEU A 5 34.84 -96.68 -28.72
C LEU A 5 36.35 -96.37 -28.65
N LEU A 6 36.76 -95.12 -28.83
CA LEU A 6 38.07 -94.66 -28.34
C LEU A 6 37.87 -93.41 -27.48
N VAL A 7 37.96 -93.64 -26.16
CA VAL A 7 38.10 -92.60 -25.14
C VAL A 7 39.58 -92.22 -25.09
N GLY A 8 39.89 -90.96 -25.39
CA GLY A 8 41.18 -90.35 -25.12
C GLY A 8 40.98 -89.15 -24.19
N VAL A 9 41.31 -89.30 -22.92
CA VAL A 9 41.41 -88.19 -21.97
C VAL A 9 42.82 -87.64 -22.07
N PHE A 10 42.97 -86.39 -22.50
CA PHE A 10 44.22 -85.64 -22.36
C PHE A 10 43.97 -84.32 -21.65
N SER A 11 44.84 -84.07 -20.69
CA SER A 11 44.81 -83.06 -19.64
C SER A 11 45.04 -81.63 -20.18
N LEU A 12 44.39 -80.67 -19.52
CA LEU A 12 44.48 -79.23 -19.77
C LEU A 12 45.92 -78.68 -19.68
N SER A 13 46.26 -77.80 -20.62
CA SER A 13 47.13 -76.66 -20.38
C SER A 13 46.35 -75.39 -20.75
N ALA A 14 46.13 -74.53 -19.76
CA ALA A 14 45.49 -73.23 -19.96
C ALA A 14 46.52 -72.26 -20.55
N GLN A 15 46.29 -71.81 -21.78
CA GLN A 15 46.89 -70.58 -22.31
C GLN A 15 45.81 -69.77 -23.04
N THR A 16 45.65 -68.55 -22.57
CA THR A 16 44.70 -67.51 -22.98
C THR A 16 44.94 -67.06 -24.43
N VAL A 17 43.87 -67.04 -25.23
CA VAL A 17 43.85 -66.57 -26.64
C VAL A 17 42.63 -65.63 -26.80
N PRO A 18 42.74 -64.54 -27.58
CA PRO A 18 42.18 -63.23 -27.24
C PRO A 18 40.70 -63.06 -27.56
N ALA A 19 40.07 -62.14 -26.82
CA ALA A 19 38.69 -61.71 -27.01
C ALA A 19 38.48 -61.11 -28.42
N TYR A 20 37.44 -61.61 -29.09
CA TYR A 20 36.87 -60.98 -30.28
C TYR A 20 36.47 -59.54 -29.95
N GLY A 21 36.85 -58.60 -30.82
CA GLY A 21 36.56 -57.17 -30.67
C GLY A 21 35.08 -56.91 -30.50
N SER A 22 34.73 -56.33 -29.36
CA SER A 22 33.46 -55.65 -29.18
C SER A 22 33.42 -54.46 -30.12
N VAL A 23 32.42 -54.44 -31.01
CA VAL A 23 31.99 -53.19 -31.65
C VAL A 23 31.65 -52.22 -30.53
N PRO A 24 32.27 -51.03 -30.43
CA PRO A 24 31.81 -50.04 -29.48
C PRO A 24 30.42 -49.60 -29.94
N SER A 25 29.38 -50.09 -29.28
CA SER A 25 28.09 -49.43 -29.30
C SER A 25 28.28 -48.10 -28.59
N SER A 26 28.68 -47.06 -29.33
CA SER A 26 28.44 -45.70 -28.90
C SER A 26 26.94 -45.50 -28.91
N SER A 27 26.27 -45.94 -27.85
CA SER A 27 25.05 -45.27 -27.42
C SER A 27 25.50 -43.88 -26.99
N GLN A 28 25.65 -42.99 -27.98
CA GLN A 28 25.41 -41.59 -27.71
C GLN A 28 23.96 -41.55 -27.23
N GLN A 29 23.79 -41.59 -25.91
CA GLN A 29 22.63 -41.03 -25.27
C GLN A 29 22.63 -39.56 -25.69
N HIS A 30 22.03 -39.28 -26.84
CA HIS A 30 21.48 -37.97 -27.08
C HIS A 30 20.39 -37.83 -26.02
N THR A 31 20.75 -37.29 -24.87
CA THR A 31 19.82 -36.54 -24.05
C THR A 31 19.32 -35.42 -24.96
N VAL A 32 18.22 -35.69 -25.67
CA VAL A 32 17.39 -34.64 -26.23
C VAL A 32 16.80 -33.94 -25.01
N SER A 33 17.57 -33.04 -24.41
CA SER A 33 17.00 -32.06 -23.51
C SER A 33 16.15 -31.19 -24.42
N ALA A 34 14.86 -31.48 -24.52
CA ALA A 34 13.92 -30.53 -25.05
C ALA A 34 14.15 -29.24 -24.24
N ASP A 35 14.55 -28.17 -24.92
CA ASP A 35 14.73 -26.89 -24.26
C ASP A 35 13.36 -26.53 -23.68
N ALA A 36 13.29 -26.34 -22.36
CA ALA A 36 12.03 -26.02 -21.70
C ALA A 36 11.87 -24.50 -21.73
N PRO A 37 10.69 -23.97 -22.11
CA PRO A 37 10.48 -22.53 -22.11
C PRO A 37 10.65 -21.99 -20.69
N LYS A 38 11.45 -20.93 -20.56
CA LYS A 38 11.71 -20.25 -19.29
C LYS A 38 11.02 -18.89 -19.29
N LEU A 39 10.44 -18.54 -18.15
CA LEU A 39 9.89 -17.22 -17.88
C LEU A 39 10.91 -16.38 -17.11
N ASN A 40 11.08 -15.14 -17.55
CA ASN A 40 11.66 -14.07 -16.77
C ASN A 40 10.55 -13.04 -16.50
N LEU A 41 10.04 -12.99 -15.27
CA LEU A 41 9.08 -11.98 -14.85
C LEU A 41 9.84 -10.90 -14.07
N THR A 42 9.84 -9.69 -14.60
CA THR A 42 10.43 -8.51 -13.96
C THR A 42 9.40 -7.42 -13.75
N TYR A 43 9.74 -6.45 -12.92
CA TYR A 43 9.00 -5.21 -12.79
C TYR A 43 9.93 -4.01 -12.75
N ARG A 44 9.38 -2.87 -13.14
CA ARG A 44 9.95 -1.53 -12.96
C ARG A 44 8.82 -0.57 -12.57
N THR A 45 9.16 0.63 -12.16
CA THR A 45 8.18 1.70 -11.92
C THR A 45 8.50 2.87 -12.84
N ARG A 46 7.55 3.80 -13.03
CA ARG A 46 7.76 4.99 -13.84
C ARG A 46 8.85 5.90 -13.25
N ASP A 47 8.92 5.97 -11.93
CA ASP A 47 9.95 6.71 -11.17
C ASP A 47 11.30 5.94 -11.06
N ASN A 48 11.32 4.63 -11.31
CA ASN A 48 12.52 3.81 -11.25
C ASN A 48 12.60 2.77 -12.38
N SER A 49 13.46 3.03 -13.36
CA SER A 49 13.68 2.18 -14.54
C SER A 49 14.51 0.91 -14.28
N VAL A 50 15.02 0.70 -13.07
CA VAL A 50 15.78 -0.50 -12.73
C VAL A 50 14.85 -1.71 -12.63
N GLU A 51 14.99 -2.64 -13.57
CA GLU A 51 14.24 -3.89 -13.56
C GLU A 51 14.64 -4.80 -12.40
N ARG A 52 13.63 -5.40 -11.76
CA ARG A 52 13.80 -6.35 -10.65
C ARG A 52 12.97 -7.59 -10.91
N THR A 53 13.53 -8.76 -10.65
CA THR A 53 12.80 -10.03 -10.77
C THR A 53 11.71 -10.15 -9.72
N VAL A 54 10.56 -10.67 -10.12
CA VAL A 54 9.39 -10.89 -9.25
C VAL A 54 9.38 -12.32 -8.72
N HIS A 55 9.10 -12.45 -7.42
CA HIS A 55 8.90 -13.72 -6.73
C HIS A 55 7.58 -13.69 -5.93
N SER A 56 7.07 -14.86 -5.57
CA SER A 56 5.91 -14.96 -4.67
C SER A 56 6.24 -14.36 -3.30
N GLY A 57 5.34 -13.54 -2.77
CA GLY A 57 5.54 -12.81 -1.52
C GLY A 57 6.21 -11.44 -1.65
N ASP A 58 6.63 -11.05 -2.86
CA ASP A 58 7.28 -9.75 -3.08
C ASP A 58 6.29 -8.58 -2.90
N THR A 59 6.86 -7.42 -2.56
CA THR A 59 6.15 -6.14 -2.48
C THR A 59 6.67 -5.24 -3.59
N LEU A 60 5.81 -4.95 -4.56
CA LEU A 60 6.09 -4.04 -5.67
C LEU A 60 5.34 -2.74 -5.40
N SER A 61 6.04 -1.62 -5.39
CA SER A 61 5.41 -0.33 -5.11
C SER A 61 6.17 0.80 -5.78
N GLY A 62 5.44 1.74 -6.36
CA GLY A 62 5.97 3.00 -6.90
C GLY A 62 4.99 3.61 -7.88
N ASP A 63 5.40 4.68 -8.54
CA ASP A 63 4.56 5.35 -9.54
C ASP A 63 4.38 4.42 -10.73
N HIS A 64 3.17 3.90 -10.96
CA HIS A 64 2.88 2.91 -11.99
C HIS A 64 3.84 1.70 -11.99
N VAL A 65 3.49 0.63 -11.26
CA VAL A 65 4.19 -0.65 -11.32
C VAL A 65 3.91 -1.31 -12.67
N ILE A 66 4.97 -1.44 -13.48
CA ILE A 66 4.95 -2.04 -14.81
C ILE A 66 5.57 -3.43 -14.72
N LEU A 67 4.77 -4.45 -15.02
CA LEU A 67 5.20 -5.84 -15.08
C LEU A 67 5.63 -6.19 -16.51
N THR A 68 6.77 -6.86 -16.65
CA THR A 68 7.28 -7.36 -17.92
C THR A 68 7.48 -8.86 -17.82
N SER A 69 6.71 -9.64 -18.58
CA SER A 69 6.89 -11.09 -18.69
C SER A 69 7.59 -11.42 -19.99
N SER A 70 8.78 -12.03 -19.94
CA SER A 70 9.52 -12.46 -21.12
C SER A 70 9.75 -13.97 -21.12
N TRP A 71 9.28 -14.64 -22.17
CA TRP A 71 9.46 -16.07 -22.38
C TRP A 71 10.60 -16.37 -23.35
N THR A 72 11.17 -17.57 -23.27
CA THR A 72 12.14 -18.06 -24.26
C THR A 72 11.54 -18.06 -25.67
N THR A 73 12.19 -17.35 -26.60
CA THR A 73 11.57 -16.88 -27.84
C THR A 73 11.35 -17.96 -28.91
N SER A 74 12.09 -19.07 -28.87
CA SER A 74 12.01 -20.12 -29.91
C SER A 74 10.85 -21.10 -29.75
N LEU A 75 10.18 -21.09 -28.59
CA LEU A 75 9.19 -22.11 -28.22
C LEU A 75 7.80 -21.55 -27.96
N VAL A 76 7.68 -20.25 -27.71
CA VAL A 76 6.42 -19.57 -27.38
C VAL A 76 5.92 -18.82 -28.61
N ASN A 77 4.66 -19.02 -28.97
CA ASN A 77 4.02 -18.31 -30.09
C ASN A 77 3.00 -17.26 -29.64
N ARG A 78 2.51 -17.36 -28.41
CA ARG A 78 1.54 -16.46 -27.80
C ARG A 78 1.73 -16.53 -26.30
N SER A 79 1.59 -15.41 -25.62
CA SER A 79 1.63 -15.37 -24.16
C SER A 79 0.49 -14.54 -23.59
N ARG A 80 0.20 -14.76 -22.31
CA ARG A 80 -0.77 -14.00 -21.53
C ARG A 80 -0.19 -13.71 -20.15
N LEU A 81 -0.26 -12.45 -19.76
CA LEU A 81 0.06 -11.97 -18.42
C LEU A 81 -1.25 -11.54 -17.76
N GLU A 82 -1.61 -12.17 -16.65
CA GLU A 82 -2.82 -11.89 -15.90
C GLU A 82 -2.48 -11.58 -14.44
N VAL A 83 -3.10 -10.54 -13.89
CA VAL A 83 -3.01 -10.15 -12.48
C VAL A 83 -4.41 -10.17 -11.90
N VAL A 84 -4.62 -11.03 -10.91
CA VAL A 84 -5.87 -11.18 -10.18
C VAL A 84 -5.65 -10.66 -8.77
N ALA A 85 -6.42 -9.66 -8.35
CA ALA A 85 -6.52 -9.31 -6.94
C ALA A 85 -7.70 -10.10 -6.33
N PRO A 86 -7.50 -10.96 -5.32
CA PRO A 86 -8.62 -11.69 -4.73
C PRO A 86 -9.43 -10.86 -3.72
N ALA A 87 -8.79 -9.88 -3.07
CA ALA A 87 -9.41 -9.04 -2.03
C ALA A 87 -10.30 -7.93 -2.59
N ILE A 88 -10.01 -7.49 -3.81
CA ILE A 88 -10.83 -6.57 -4.62
C ILE A 88 -11.14 -7.36 -5.90
N PRO A 89 -12.39 -7.59 -6.31
CA PRO A 89 -12.71 -8.47 -7.46
C PRO A 89 -12.33 -7.81 -8.80
N ALA A 90 -11.04 -7.55 -8.98
CA ALA A 90 -10.41 -6.89 -10.10
C ALA A 90 -9.41 -7.85 -10.74
N THR A 91 -9.44 -7.91 -12.06
CA THR A 91 -8.51 -8.71 -12.86
C THR A 91 -8.12 -7.89 -14.07
N ILE A 92 -6.83 -7.80 -14.31
CA ILE A 92 -6.26 -7.17 -15.51
C ILE A 92 -5.44 -8.23 -16.25
N SER A 93 -5.50 -8.21 -17.58
CA SER A 93 -4.78 -9.17 -18.39
C SER A 93 -4.36 -8.57 -19.72
N VAL A 94 -3.17 -8.93 -20.18
CA VAL A 94 -2.68 -8.69 -21.55
C VAL A 94 -2.44 -10.05 -22.18
N ASP A 95 -2.87 -10.22 -23.43
CA ASP A 95 -2.75 -11.46 -24.20
C ASP A 95 -2.42 -11.06 -25.65
N ASP A 96 -1.28 -11.55 -26.14
CA ASP A 96 -0.79 -11.21 -27.49
C ASP A 96 0.04 -12.37 -28.08
N GLU A 97 0.23 -12.35 -29.40
CA GLU A 97 1.10 -13.28 -30.15
C GLU A 97 2.60 -12.94 -30.01
N GLU A 98 2.95 -12.35 -28.86
CA GLU A 98 4.30 -11.92 -28.52
C GLU A 98 4.86 -12.76 -27.37
N THR A 99 6.18 -12.86 -27.29
CA THR A 99 6.87 -13.59 -26.22
C THR A 99 7.16 -12.72 -25.01
N THR A 100 7.14 -11.41 -25.20
CA THR A 100 7.33 -10.41 -24.16
C THR A 100 6.10 -9.52 -24.08
N LEU A 101 5.48 -9.46 -22.90
CA LEU A 101 4.34 -8.59 -22.63
C LEU A 101 4.70 -7.61 -21.53
N GLU A 102 4.21 -6.38 -21.66
CA GLU A 102 4.24 -5.38 -20.61
C GLU A 102 2.82 -5.03 -20.16
N MET A 103 2.65 -4.83 -18.86
CA MET A 103 1.37 -4.44 -18.27
C MET A 103 1.60 -3.36 -17.21
N ASP A 104 0.88 -2.26 -17.36
CA ASP A 104 0.75 -1.25 -16.33
C ASP A 104 -0.35 -1.63 -15.33
N THR A 105 0.05 -1.88 -14.09
CA THR A 105 -0.87 -2.37 -13.06
C THR A 105 -1.69 -1.27 -12.39
N ARG A 106 -1.49 0.02 -12.74
CA ARG A 106 -2.32 1.13 -12.23
C ARG A 106 -3.80 0.89 -12.49
N SER A 107 -4.13 0.26 -13.62
CA SER A 107 -5.50 -0.11 -14.03
C SER A 107 -6.21 -1.06 -13.06
N LEU A 108 -5.49 -1.66 -12.09
CA LEU A 108 -6.08 -2.43 -11.00
C LEU A 108 -7.01 -1.58 -10.12
N GLY A 109 -6.82 -0.26 -10.10
CA GLY A 109 -7.69 0.70 -9.42
C GLY A 109 -7.45 0.85 -7.91
N ASN A 110 -6.77 -0.10 -7.27
CA ASN A 110 -6.42 -0.05 -5.84
C ASN A 110 -5.13 -0.83 -5.58
N ASN A 111 -4.51 -0.57 -4.43
CA ASN A 111 -3.42 -1.40 -3.91
C ASN A 111 -3.97 -2.72 -3.40
N ALA A 112 -3.36 -3.84 -3.80
CA ALA A 112 -3.81 -5.15 -3.37
C ALA A 112 -2.72 -6.21 -3.42
N THR A 113 -2.88 -7.23 -2.59
CA THR A 113 -2.17 -8.49 -2.72
C THR A 113 -2.80 -9.29 -3.86
N CYS A 114 -1.99 -9.61 -4.85
CA CYS A 114 -2.40 -10.20 -6.11
C CYS A 114 -1.79 -11.59 -6.33
N ILE A 115 -2.39 -12.29 -7.27
CA ILE A 115 -1.89 -13.51 -7.89
C ILE A 115 -1.55 -13.13 -9.34
N ILE A 116 -0.32 -13.38 -9.75
CA ILE A 116 0.14 -13.13 -11.12
C ILE A 116 0.22 -14.48 -11.82
N ASN A 117 -0.50 -14.64 -12.93
CA ASN A 117 -0.51 -15.83 -13.75
C ASN A 117 0.06 -15.52 -15.13
N CYS A 118 1.21 -16.12 -15.45
CA CYS A 118 1.85 -16.02 -16.74
C CYS A 118 1.59 -17.32 -17.50
N THR A 119 0.84 -17.25 -18.60
CA THR A 119 0.52 -18.39 -19.46
C THR A 119 1.23 -18.24 -20.80
N ALA A 120 1.80 -19.32 -21.32
CA ALA A 120 2.41 -19.38 -22.64
C ALA A 120 1.81 -20.54 -23.44
N TRP A 121 1.47 -20.26 -24.70
CA TRP A 121 1.17 -21.29 -25.70
C TRP A 121 2.45 -21.61 -26.45
N LEU A 122 2.75 -22.89 -26.58
CA LEU A 122 3.97 -23.37 -27.21
C LEU A 122 3.71 -23.74 -28.68
N THR A 123 4.76 -23.70 -29.50
CA THR A 123 4.70 -24.08 -30.92
C THR A 123 4.29 -25.55 -31.15
N ASN A 124 4.46 -26.41 -30.15
CA ASN A 124 4.01 -27.80 -30.16
C ASN A 124 2.53 -27.98 -29.76
N GLY A 125 1.79 -26.90 -29.50
CA GLY A 125 0.38 -26.89 -29.10
C GLY A 125 0.11 -27.09 -27.61
N SER A 126 1.14 -27.31 -26.78
CA SER A 126 0.98 -27.39 -25.33
C SER A 126 0.90 -26.01 -24.67
N ILE A 127 0.39 -25.96 -23.45
CA ILE A 127 0.24 -24.74 -22.66
C ILE A 127 1.05 -24.88 -21.37
N MET A 128 1.78 -23.84 -21.02
CA MET A 128 2.49 -23.72 -19.75
C MET A 128 1.94 -22.53 -18.95
N SER A 129 1.83 -22.68 -17.64
CA SER A 129 1.45 -21.58 -16.74
C SER A 129 2.39 -21.54 -15.54
N ILE A 130 2.82 -20.34 -15.16
CA ILE A 130 3.60 -20.08 -13.95
C ILE A 130 2.84 -19.06 -13.12
N VAL A 131 2.66 -19.36 -11.84
CA VAL A 131 1.84 -18.56 -10.91
C VAL A 131 2.72 -18.03 -9.79
N PHE A 132 2.62 -16.72 -9.55
CA PHE A 132 3.20 -16.03 -8.41
C PHE A 132 2.08 -15.64 -7.46
N THR A 133 2.24 -15.97 -6.19
CA THR A 133 1.21 -15.78 -5.17
C THR A 133 1.65 -14.78 -4.11
N SER A 134 0.67 -14.17 -3.45
CA SER A 134 0.92 -13.22 -2.35
C SER A 134 1.80 -12.03 -2.75
N VAL A 135 1.68 -11.56 -3.99
CA VAL A 135 2.48 -10.45 -4.51
C VAL A 135 1.74 -9.15 -4.24
N TYR A 136 2.25 -8.29 -3.37
CA TYR A 136 1.62 -6.98 -3.13
C TYR A 136 1.98 -6.01 -4.25
N ILE A 137 0.97 -5.36 -4.83
CA ILE A 137 1.13 -4.31 -5.85
C ILE A 137 0.55 -3.00 -5.31
N GLY A 138 1.41 -2.00 -5.14
CA GLY A 138 1.07 -0.66 -4.66
C GLY A 138 1.30 0.40 -5.73
N ASN A 139 0.21 0.97 -6.27
CA ASN A 139 0.20 2.03 -7.28
C ASN A 139 -0.37 3.36 -6.79
N TYR A 140 -0.99 3.37 -5.60
CA TYR A 140 -1.77 4.49 -5.07
C TYR A 140 -1.17 4.91 -3.72
N PHE A 141 -0.75 6.16 -3.58
CA PHE A 141 -0.06 6.66 -2.38
C PHE A 141 -0.78 7.87 -1.81
N VAL A 142 -0.58 8.13 -0.51
CA VAL A 142 -1.17 9.31 0.14
C VAL A 142 -0.26 10.50 -0.12
N PRO A 143 -0.79 11.67 -0.52
CA PRO A 143 0.02 12.86 -0.71
C PRO A 143 0.57 13.36 0.62
N HIS A 144 1.62 14.17 0.56
CA HIS A 144 2.22 14.84 1.70
C HIS A 144 2.14 16.35 1.53
N VAL A 145 1.91 17.07 2.63
CA VAL A 145 1.92 18.54 2.69
C VAL A 145 2.64 19.00 3.96
N THR A 146 3.30 20.14 3.88
CA THR A 146 3.95 20.80 5.00
C THR A 146 3.77 22.31 4.89
N VAL A 147 3.19 22.92 5.93
CA VAL A 147 3.05 24.38 6.06
C VAL A 147 4.44 24.97 6.32
N LEU A 148 4.82 25.97 5.52
CA LEU A 148 6.13 26.63 5.63
C LEU A 148 6.02 27.99 6.31
N SER A 149 4.95 28.73 6.04
CA SER A 149 4.67 30.00 6.70
C SER A 149 3.15 30.28 6.66
N PRO A 150 2.54 30.73 7.76
CA PRO A 150 3.15 30.92 9.08
C PRO A 150 3.41 29.56 9.74
N ASN A 151 4.50 29.44 10.49
CA ASN A 151 4.85 28.20 11.20
C ASN A 151 5.01 28.38 12.71
N GLY A 152 4.82 29.59 13.24
CA GLY A 152 4.78 29.84 14.67
C GLY A 152 5.52 31.11 15.08
N GLY A 153 4.87 31.92 15.92
CA GLY A 153 5.46 33.11 16.53
C GLY A 153 5.59 34.33 15.59
N GLU A 154 5.18 34.23 14.33
CA GLU A 154 5.09 35.39 13.45
C GLU A 154 4.05 36.41 13.93
N SER A 155 4.18 37.65 13.49
CA SER A 155 3.22 38.72 13.74
C SER A 155 2.82 39.34 12.42
N TRP A 156 1.60 39.08 11.98
CA TRP A 156 1.06 39.46 10.70
C TRP A 156 0.04 40.58 10.85
N THR A 157 0.16 41.57 9.98
CA THR A 157 -0.82 42.63 9.79
C THR A 157 -1.01 42.87 8.29
N GLY A 158 -2.24 43.12 7.85
CA GLY A 158 -2.58 43.24 6.43
C GLY A 158 -2.39 41.93 5.66
N ALA A 159 -2.08 42.07 4.37
CA ALA A 159 -1.88 40.98 3.43
C ALA A 159 -0.53 40.29 3.62
N ASN A 160 -0.55 38.99 3.91
CA ASN A 160 0.63 38.14 4.05
C ASN A 160 0.41 36.81 3.32
N ASN A 161 1.49 36.18 2.88
CA ASN A 161 1.41 34.93 2.13
C ASN A 161 1.51 33.72 3.06
N ILE A 162 0.46 32.91 3.05
CA ILE A 162 0.49 31.53 3.52
C ILE A 162 1.19 30.69 2.44
N THR A 163 2.16 29.86 2.82
CA THR A 163 2.95 29.03 1.90
C THR A 163 3.11 27.61 2.42
N TRP A 164 3.17 26.64 1.51
CA TRP A 164 3.34 25.22 1.85
C TRP A 164 4.10 24.48 0.74
N SER A 165 4.76 23.38 1.11
CA SER A 165 5.29 22.39 0.18
C SER A 165 4.38 21.17 0.14
N ALA A 166 4.24 20.52 -1.01
CA ALA A 166 3.51 19.25 -1.12
C ALA A 166 4.16 18.34 -2.17
N SER A 167 3.95 17.03 -2.02
CA SER A 167 4.50 16.00 -2.90
C SER A 167 3.64 14.74 -2.88
N ASP A 168 3.60 14.02 -3.98
CA ASP A 168 3.06 12.65 -4.08
C ASP A 168 4.09 11.74 -4.76
N VAL A 169 4.01 10.43 -4.51
CA VAL A 169 4.78 9.42 -5.26
C VAL A 169 4.27 9.34 -6.70
N ASN A 170 2.96 9.47 -6.91
CA ASN A 170 2.33 9.52 -8.22
C ASN A 170 2.46 10.92 -8.83
N SER A 171 3.49 11.11 -9.65
CA SER A 171 3.88 12.43 -10.16
C SER A 171 2.88 13.08 -11.11
N ASP A 172 2.03 12.27 -11.75
CA ASP A 172 0.99 12.73 -12.68
C ASP A 172 -0.33 13.07 -11.98
N ASP A 173 -0.49 12.73 -10.69
CA ASP A 173 -1.71 13.02 -9.94
C ASP A 173 -1.76 14.51 -9.57
N ALA A 174 -2.87 15.16 -9.91
CA ALA A 174 -3.02 16.60 -9.72
C ALA A 174 -3.37 16.91 -8.25
N LEU A 175 -2.46 17.60 -7.55
CA LEU A 175 -2.69 18.03 -6.19
C LEU A 175 -3.55 19.30 -6.13
N THR A 176 -4.55 19.29 -5.27
CA THR A 176 -5.36 20.46 -4.91
C THR A 176 -5.34 20.70 -3.41
N PHE A 177 -5.52 21.96 -3.02
CA PHE A 177 -5.38 22.40 -1.64
C PHE A 177 -6.61 23.14 -1.13
N ASP A 178 -6.97 22.87 0.12
CA ASP A 178 -7.86 23.71 0.91
C ASP A 178 -7.03 24.41 1.99
N VAL A 179 -7.12 25.73 2.07
CA VAL A 179 -6.42 26.53 3.08
C VAL A 179 -7.43 27.01 4.09
N LEU A 180 -7.17 26.72 5.36
CA LEU A 180 -8.03 27.05 6.47
C LEU A 180 -7.26 27.84 7.52
N VAL A 181 -7.97 28.73 8.22
CA VAL A 181 -7.45 29.48 9.35
C VAL A 181 -8.34 29.29 10.57
N SER A 182 -7.72 29.16 11.73
CA SER A 182 -8.36 29.13 13.03
C SER A 182 -7.94 30.38 13.80
N ALA A 183 -8.87 31.00 14.52
CA ALA A 183 -8.59 32.09 15.46
C ALA A 183 -8.58 31.61 16.93
N ASP A 184 -8.90 30.34 17.18
CA ASP A 184 -9.12 29.73 18.51
C ASP A 184 -8.17 28.55 18.77
N SER A 185 -6.90 28.72 18.37
CA SER A 185 -5.82 27.75 18.56
C SER A 185 -6.11 26.36 17.96
N GLY A 186 -6.83 26.32 16.84
CA GLY A 186 -7.18 25.10 16.12
C GLY A 186 -8.47 24.42 16.61
N SER A 187 -9.28 25.06 17.44
CA SER A 187 -10.55 24.46 17.91
C SER A 187 -11.62 24.47 16.81
N SER A 188 -11.65 25.52 15.99
CA SER A 188 -12.50 25.66 14.81
C SER A 188 -11.73 26.28 13.64
N PHE A 189 -12.12 25.93 12.42
CA PHE A 189 -11.43 26.37 11.20
C PHE A 189 -12.41 27.02 10.24
N THR A 190 -12.01 28.16 9.69
CA THR A 190 -12.68 28.86 8.59
C THR A 190 -11.90 28.60 7.31
N VAL A 191 -12.61 28.26 6.24
CA VAL A 191 -11.99 28.03 4.92
C VAL A 191 -11.68 29.37 4.27
N LEU A 192 -10.42 29.61 3.93
CA LEU A 192 -9.96 30.78 3.18
C LEU A 192 -10.02 30.54 1.66
N ALA A 193 -9.61 29.35 1.23
CA ALA A 193 -9.65 28.91 -0.16
C ALA A 193 -9.85 27.41 -0.23
N SER A 194 -10.43 26.92 -1.33
CA SER A 194 -10.67 25.49 -1.55
C SER A 194 -10.41 25.11 -3.00
N GLY A 195 -9.85 23.92 -3.21
CA GLY A 195 -9.56 23.36 -4.53
C GLY A 195 -8.54 24.16 -5.35
N ILE A 196 -7.63 24.90 -4.69
CA ILE A 196 -6.59 25.67 -5.39
C ILE A 196 -5.40 24.79 -5.76
N THR A 197 -4.64 25.17 -6.79
CA THR A 197 -3.44 24.44 -7.25
C THR A 197 -2.15 25.18 -6.93
N GLN A 198 -2.23 26.43 -6.50
CA GLN A 198 -1.08 27.21 -6.06
C GLN A 198 -0.55 26.66 -4.74
N HIS A 199 0.75 26.82 -4.50
CA HIS A 199 1.43 26.45 -3.24
C HIS A 199 1.50 27.62 -2.24
N TRP A 200 0.68 28.63 -2.47
CA TRP A 200 0.58 29.81 -1.63
C TRP A 200 -0.80 30.44 -1.74
N LEU A 201 -1.18 31.18 -0.71
CA LEU A 201 -2.39 31.98 -0.65
C LEU A 201 -2.09 33.30 0.05
N GLU A 202 -2.42 34.42 -0.58
CA GLU A 202 -2.42 35.71 0.10
C GLU A 202 -3.63 35.79 1.04
N TRP A 203 -3.37 36.05 2.31
CA TRP A 203 -4.40 36.24 3.33
C TRP A 203 -4.28 37.64 3.92
N ASP A 204 -5.36 38.41 3.78
CA ASP A 204 -5.48 39.73 4.40
C ASP A 204 -6.11 39.60 5.79
N SER A 205 -5.32 39.94 6.80
CA SER A 205 -5.71 39.93 8.22
C SER A 205 -6.23 41.28 8.72
N THR A 206 -6.33 42.30 7.86
CA THR A 206 -6.85 43.62 8.24
C THR A 206 -8.30 43.56 8.69
N GLY A 207 -8.61 44.26 9.79
CA GLY A 207 -9.95 44.30 10.39
C GLY A 207 -10.28 43.10 11.27
N LEU A 208 -9.37 42.12 11.39
CA LEU A 208 -9.53 41.01 12.33
C LEU A 208 -9.04 41.39 13.72
N ASP A 209 -9.63 40.74 14.72
CA ASP A 209 -9.19 40.83 16.11
C ASP A 209 -7.73 40.39 16.22
N LYS A 210 -6.91 41.23 16.86
CA LYS A 210 -5.49 40.97 17.09
C LYS A 210 -5.35 39.92 18.18
N LEU A 211 -5.15 38.67 17.77
CA LEU A 211 -4.99 37.50 18.64
C LEU A 211 -3.66 36.82 18.36
N ASP A 212 -3.09 36.16 19.37
CA ASP A 212 -1.90 35.30 19.28
C ASP A 212 -2.25 33.81 19.14
N THR A 213 -3.53 33.52 18.89
CA THR A 213 -4.11 32.18 18.80
C THR A 213 -4.39 31.74 17.38
N TYR A 214 -3.92 32.48 16.37
CA TYR A 214 -4.15 32.10 14.98
C TYR A 214 -3.33 30.88 14.59
N VAL A 215 -3.94 29.99 13.83
CA VAL A 215 -3.32 28.78 13.31
C VAL A 215 -3.79 28.54 11.88
N VAL A 216 -2.87 28.25 10.97
CA VAL A 216 -3.19 27.86 9.60
C VAL A 216 -3.16 26.34 9.47
N LYS A 217 -4.09 25.80 8.69
CA LYS A 217 -4.13 24.40 8.27
C LYS A 217 -4.27 24.33 6.76
N VAL A 218 -3.43 23.54 6.11
CA VAL A 218 -3.52 23.23 4.69
C VAL A 218 -3.89 21.77 4.53
N ARG A 219 -4.97 21.49 3.82
CA ARG A 219 -5.36 20.14 3.42
C ARG A 219 -4.98 19.94 1.95
N VAL A 220 -4.37 18.81 1.62
CA VAL A 220 -4.04 18.41 0.25
C VAL A 220 -4.83 17.18 -0.16
N THR A 221 -5.14 17.07 -1.45
CA THR A 221 -5.68 15.86 -2.08
C THR A 221 -5.15 15.68 -3.49
N ASP A 222 -4.95 14.42 -3.86
CA ASP A 222 -4.66 13.91 -5.21
C ASP A 222 -5.96 13.49 -5.96
N GLY A 223 -7.13 13.71 -5.35
CA GLY A 223 -8.44 13.27 -5.84
C GLY A 223 -8.93 11.94 -5.27
N ILE A 224 -8.06 11.18 -4.58
CA ILE A 224 -8.38 9.88 -3.98
C ILE A 224 -8.17 9.94 -2.45
N TYR A 225 -6.99 10.37 -2.03
CA TYR A 225 -6.59 10.51 -0.64
C TYR A 225 -6.55 11.96 -0.20
N PHE A 226 -6.58 12.15 1.11
CA PHE A 226 -6.49 13.45 1.74
C PHE A 226 -5.50 13.38 2.90
N THR A 227 -4.64 14.38 3.01
CA THR A 227 -3.88 14.64 4.23
C THR A 227 -3.96 16.13 4.56
N SER A 228 -3.47 16.50 5.73
CA SER A 228 -3.38 17.90 6.13
C SER A 228 -2.18 18.14 7.01
N ASP A 229 -1.69 19.36 6.98
CA ASP A 229 -0.68 19.85 7.89
C ASP A 229 -1.12 21.20 8.50
N GLN A 230 -0.60 21.50 9.68
CA GLN A 230 -0.94 22.67 10.47
C GLN A 230 0.33 23.37 10.90
N SER A 231 0.30 24.70 11.03
CA SER A 231 1.44 25.46 11.56
C SER A 231 1.90 24.89 12.92
N ASP A 232 3.22 24.73 13.10
CA ASP A 232 3.80 24.05 14.27
C ASP A 232 3.43 24.74 15.60
N ALA A 233 3.26 26.06 15.58
CA ALA A 233 2.75 26.83 16.70
C ALA A 233 1.78 27.93 16.23
N PRO A 234 0.99 28.52 17.16
CA PRO A 234 0.20 29.70 16.86
C PRO A 234 1.06 30.91 16.49
N PHE A 235 0.45 31.83 15.75
CA PHE A 235 1.04 33.10 15.37
C PHE A 235 0.06 34.25 15.65
N THR A 236 0.58 35.47 15.69
CA THR A 236 -0.22 36.67 15.91
C THR A 236 -0.71 37.22 14.58
N ALA A 237 -2.01 37.50 14.46
CA ALA A 237 -2.57 38.17 13.28
C ALA A 237 -3.67 39.15 13.69
N GLY A 238 -3.95 40.13 12.82
CA GLY A 238 -4.99 41.15 13.04
C GLY A 238 -4.46 42.48 13.57
N ASP A 239 -5.26 43.52 13.41
CA ASP A 239 -4.93 44.91 13.77
C ASP A 239 -5.95 45.55 14.72
N VAL A 240 -7.11 44.92 14.92
CA VAL A 240 -8.16 45.39 15.83
C VAL A 240 -7.83 44.91 17.25
N LEU A 241 -7.46 45.84 18.13
CA LEU A 241 -7.27 45.53 19.55
C LEU A 241 -8.64 45.28 20.20
N THR A 242 -9.00 44.01 20.36
CA THR A 242 -10.16 43.63 21.17
C THR A 242 -9.87 44.00 22.62
N SER A 243 -10.59 44.97 23.17
CA SER A 243 -10.58 45.19 24.61
C SER A 243 -11.27 44.00 25.26
N THR A 244 -10.50 43.02 25.74
CA THR A 244 -11.00 41.97 26.61
C THR A 244 -11.61 42.64 27.83
N THR A 245 -12.93 42.82 27.82
CA THR A 245 -13.67 43.12 29.04
C THR A 245 -13.60 41.84 29.85
N THR A 246 -12.55 41.72 30.66
CA THR A 246 -12.46 40.72 31.72
C THR A 246 -13.71 40.87 32.55
N THR A 247 -14.71 40.04 32.29
CA THR A 247 -15.85 39.90 33.20
C THR A 247 -15.27 39.13 34.38
N THR A 248 -14.68 39.87 35.31
CA THR A 248 -14.32 39.39 36.63
C THR A 248 -15.61 38.93 37.28
N SER A 249 -15.93 37.63 37.16
CA SER A 249 -16.93 36.99 38.00
C SER A 249 -16.50 37.23 39.44
N THR A 250 -17.19 38.17 40.08
CA THR A 250 -17.03 38.48 41.49
C THR A 250 -17.54 37.28 42.26
N THR A 251 -16.65 36.38 42.66
CA THR A 251 -16.97 35.32 43.60
C THR A 251 -17.24 35.96 44.95
N THR A 252 -18.51 36.19 45.26
CA THR A 252 -18.95 36.55 46.61
C THR A 252 -18.70 35.35 47.53
N THR A 253 -17.64 35.44 48.33
CA THR A 253 -17.38 34.56 49.46
C THR A 253 -18.55 34.64 50.44
N THR A 254 -19.34 33.57 50.55
CA THR A 254 -20.19 33.32 51.72
C THR A 254 -19.66 32.10 52.43
N THR A 255 -19.01 32.34 53.56
CA THR A 255 -18.57 31.36 54.54
C THR A 255 -19.81 30.69 55.14
N THR A 256 -19.97 29.38 55.00
CA THR A 256 -20.67 28.55 56.01
C THR A 256 -20.14 27.12 55.95
N THR A 257 -19.80 26.65 57.15
CA THR A 257 -19.24 25.37 57.58
C THR A 257 -20.02 24.13 57.13
N THR A 258 -19.31 23.05 56.77
CA THR A 258 -19.42 21.63 57.26
C THR A 258 -18.83 20.68 56.20
N PRO A 259 -17.98 19.70 56.54
CA PRO A 259 -17.41 18.78 55.55
C PRO A 259 -18.41 17.67 55.25
N THR A 260 -18.87 17.58 54.01
CA THR A 260 -19.50 16.35 53.49
C THR A 260 -18.96 16.10 52.10
N THR A 261 -18.30 14.96 51.97
CA THR A 261 -17.86 14.35 50.71
C THR A 261 -19.06 14.16 49.79
N GLY A 262 -19.35 15.17 48.96
CA GLY A 262 -20.40 15.12 47.95
C GLY A 262 -19.76 14.95 46.58
N ILE A 263 -20.02 13.80 45.93
CA ILE A 263 -19.73 13.63 44.51
C ILE A 263 -20.51 14.72 43.76
N GLU A 264 -19.82 15.45 42.87
CA GLU A 264 -20.42 16.51 42.05
C GLU A 264 -21.72 16.01 41.42
N PRO A 265 -22.84 16.75 41.47
CA PRO A 265 -24.14 16.28 41.00
C PRO A 265 -24.12 15.82 39.53
N ARG A 266 -23.19 16.34 38.72
CA ARG A 266 -22.92 15.87 37.35
C ARG A 266 -22.26 14.49 37.32
N VAL A 267 -21.30 14.23 38.19
CA VAL A 267 -20.63 12.93 38.33
C VAL A 267 -21.58 11.90 38.94
N ALA A 268 -22.41 12.29 39.90
CA ALA A 268 -23.45 11.42 40.47
C ALA A 268 -24.50 11.03 39.40
N ALA A 269 -24.93 11.99 38.56
CA ALA A 269 -25.82 11.71 37.44
C ALA A 269 -25.17 10.75 36.42
N PHE A 270 -23.88 10.94 36.12
CA PHE A 270 -23.15 10.08 35.19
C PHE A 270 -23.02 8.64 35.70
N ILE A 271 -22.72 8.46 36.99
CA ILE A 271 -22.63 7.14 37.62
C ILE A 271 -24.00 6.43 37.61
N VAL A 272 -25.09 7.15 37.89
CA VAL A 272 -26.45 6.59 37.84
C VAL A 272 -26.82 6.15 36.42
N ILE A 273 -26.53 6.95 35.40
CA ILE A 273 -26.79 6.60 33.99
C ILE A 273 -25.98 5.37 33.57
N LEU A 274 -24.71 5.28 33.99
CA LEU A 274 -23.85 4.15 33.66
C LEU A 274 -24.31 2.85 34.35
N LEU A 275 -24.75 2.93 35.61
CA LEU A 275 -25.29 1.78 36.32
C LEU A 275 -26.63 1.30 35.74
N VAL A 276 -27.52 2.23 35.35
CA VAL A 276 -28.81 1.89 34.74
C VAL A 276 -28.61 1.25 33.36
N SER A 277 -27.73 1.81 32.52
CA SER A 277 -27.44 1.23 31.20
C SER A 277 -26.81 -0.16 31.29
N SER A 278 -25.90 -0.37 32.25
CA SER A 278 -25.30 -1.68 32.54
C SER A 278 -26.36 -2.72 32.99
N ALA A 279 -27.27 -2.34 33.89
CA ALA A 279 -28.34 -3.23 34.36
C ALA A 279 -29.33 -3.59 33.24
N VAL A 280 -29.68 -2.64 32.38
CA VAL A 280 -30.52 -2.88 31.20
C VAL A 280 -29.84 -3.85 30.23
N MET A 281 -28.55 -3.65 29.94
CA MET A 281 -27.79 -4.58 29.09
C MET A 281 -27.69 -5.98 29.70
N ALA A 282 -27.49 -6.09 31.01
CA ALA A 282 -27.48 -7.38 31.70
C ALA A 282 -28.82 -8.12 31.59
N LEU A 283 -29.95 -7.41 31.71
CA LEU A 283 -31.28 -7.99 31.53
C LEU A 283 -31.54 -8.42 30.09
N ILE A 284 -31.11 -7.63 29.10
CA ILE A 284 -31.21 -7.97 27.68
C ILE A 284 -30.42 -9.26 27.40
N VAL A 285 -29.18 -9.34 27.89
CA VAL A 285 -28.33 -10.54 27.72
C VAL A 285 -28.94 -11.75 28.43
N TYR A 286 -29.47 -11.59 29.64
CA TYR A 286 -30.12 -12.69 30.37
C TYR A 286 -31.35 -13.23 29.62
N HIS A 287 -32.22 -12.35 29.12
CA HIS A 287 -33.40 -12.76 28.36
C HIS A 287 -33.06 -13.31 26.97
N ALA A 288 -32.02 -12.77 26.32
CA ALA A 288 -31.49 -13.35 25.10
C ALA A 288 -30.99 -14.78 25.37
N ALA A 289 -30.10 -14.97 26.34
CA ALA A 289 -29.54 -16.28 26.69
C ALA A 289 -30.62 -17.31 27.06
N ARG A 290 -31.65 -16.91 27.83
CA ARG A 290 -32.80 -17.77 28.17
C ARG A 290 -33.66 -18.19 26.97
N LYS A 291 -33.59 -17.48 25.84
CA LYS A 291 -34.31 -17.86 24.62
C LYS A 291 -33.57 -18.93 23.80
N TRP A 292 -32.27 -19.11 24.05
CA TRP A 292 -31.39 -20.01 23.30
C TRP A 292 -30.95 -21.27 24.08
N PHE A 293 -31.23 -21.33 25.38
CA PHE A 293 -31.07 -22.51 26.26
C PHE A 293 -32.41 -22.92 26.84
#